data_AF-A0A379VWA5-F1
#
_entry.id   AF-A0A379VWA5-F1
#
_cell.length_a   1.000
_cell.length_b   1.000
_cell.length_c   1.000
_cell.angle_alpha   90.00
_cell.angle_beta   90.00
_cell.angle_gamma   90.00
#
_symmetry.space_group_name_H-M   'P 1'
#
loop_
_entity.id
_entity.type
_entity.pdbx_description
1 polymer ?
#
loop_
_entity_poly.entity_id
_entity_poly.type
_entity_poly.pdbx_seq_one_letter_code
_entity_poly.pdbx_strand_id
1 'polypeptide(L)'
;MKKIVLTMLMGGSLAAQAADNLKFHGTLISPPNCTINNDQTIDVEFGNLLINKIDGTRYAQNVPYEITCDSTVRDETMAMTLTLSGSVSDFNPAAVNTSVAGLGLNSGRTTNPLRWGPPLR
;
A
#
# COMPACT_ATOMS: atom_id res chain seq x y z
N MET A 1 -68.98 -6.99 -47.95
CA MET A 1 -68.27 -5.83 -48.53
C MET A 1 -67.07 -5.52 -47.64
N LYS A 2 -65.87 -5.85 -48.13
CA LYS A 2 -64.58 -5.69 -47.45
C LYS A 2 -64.01 -4.32 -47.83
N LYS A 3 -63.74 -3.45 -46.86
CA LYS A 3 -62.95 -2.24 -47.08
C LYS A 3 -61.56 -2.50 -46.50
N ILE A 4 -60.64 -2.90 -47.37
CA ILE A 4 -59.23 -3.05 -47.05
C ILE A 4 -58.65 -1.64 -47.07
N VAL A 5 -58.38 -1.08 -45.89
CA VAL A 5 -57.66 0.18 -45.76
C VAL A 5 -56.21 -0.17 -45.44
N LEU A 6 -55.35 0.04 -46.43
CA LEU A 6 -53.91 -0.13 -46.37
C LEU A 6 -53.32 1.12 -45.71
N THR A 7 -53.09 1.07 -44.40
CA THR A 7 -52.46 2.17 -43.66
C THR A 7 -50.94 1.98 -43.64
N MET A 8 -50.27 3.01 -44.14
CA MET A 8 -48.86 3.17 -44.45
C MET A 8 -47.92 2.89 -43.26
N LEU A 9 -46.83 2.18 -43.55
CA LEU A 9 -45.66 1.98 -42.68
C LEU A 9 -45.12 3.33 -42.18
N MET A 10 -45.13 3.54 -40.87
CA MET A 10 -44.20 4.46 -40.19
C MET A 10 -43.22 3.60 -39.41
N GLY A 11 -42.07 3.34 -40.03
CA GLY A 11 -40.87 2.92 -39.33
C GLY A 11 -40.49 4.05 -38.37
N GLY A 12 -40.89 3.92 -37.12
CA GLY A 12 -40.45 4.81 -36.06
C GLY A 12 -38.95 4.61 -35.88
N SER A 13 -38.16 5.58 -36.34
CA SER A 13 -36.80 5.74 -35.84
C SER A 13 -36.90 5.90 -34.34
N LEU A 14 -36.50 4.86 -33.59
CA LEU A 14 -36.20 4.98 -32.17
C LEU A 14 -34.98 5.90 -32.08
N ALA A 15 -35.21 7.21 -32.09
CA ALA A 15 -34.19 8.16 -31.69
C ALA A 15 -33.83 7.80 -30.25
N ALA A 16 -32.60 7.32 -30.04
CA ALA A 16 -32.08 7.11 -28.69
C ALA A 16 -32.09 8.46 -27.99
N GLN A 17 -32.96 8.60 -26.99
CA GLN A 17 -33.09 9.82 -26.21
C GLN A 17 -31.85 9.91 -25.32
N ALA A 18 -30.93 10.83 -25.62
CA ALA A 18 -29.84 11.15 -24.72
C ALA A 18 -30.45 11.81 -23.47
N ALA A 19 -30.12 11.31 -22.29
CA ALA A 19 -30.57 11.92 -21.05
C ALA A 19 -29.72 13.17 -20.78
N ASP A 20 -30.27 14.35 -21.08
CA ASP A 20 -29.59 15.66 -20.91
C ASP A 20 -29.26 16.02 -19.44
N ASN A 21 -29.76 15.24 -18.47
CA ASN A 21 -29.72 15.57 -17.03
C ASN A 21 -29.18 14.43 -16.15
N LEU A 22 -28.16 13.73 -16.62
CA LEU A 22 -27.49 12.72 -15.80
C LEU A 22 -26.64 13.40 -14.70
N LYS A 23 -27.04 13.27 -13.44
CA LYS A 23 -26.28 13.76 -12.28
C LYS A 23 -25.74 12.58 -11.48
N PHE A 24 -24.42 12.54 -11.32
CA PHE A 24 -23.78 11.60 -10.40
C PHE A 24 -23.62 12.25 -9.03
N HIS A 25 -23.91 11.48 -7.99
CA HIS A 25 -23.66 11.85 -6.60
C HIS A 25 -22.86 10.72 -5.95
N GLY A 26 -21.97 11.08 -5.03
CA GLY A 26 -21.16 10.14 -4.29
C GLY A 26 -20.29 10.85 -3.28
N THR A 27 -19.61 10.07 -2.45
CA THR A 27 -18.63 10.55 -1.48
C THR A 27 -17.25 10.14 -1.94
N LEU A 28 -16.35 11.11 -2.08
CA LEU A 28 -14.95 10.83 -2.30
C LEU A 28 -14.31 10.51 -0.94
N ILE A 29 -13.84 9.29 -0.77
CA ILE A 29 -13.04 8.88 0.38
C ILE A 29 -11.60 8.76 -0.13
N SER A 30 -10.69 9.60 0.36
CA SER A 30 -9.28 9.58 0.01
C SER A 30 -8.42 9.11 1.19
N PRO A 31 -7.35 8.33 0.96
CA PRO A 31 -6.39 8.02 2.00
C PRO A 31 -5.76 9.30 2.57
N PRO A 32 -5.45 9.34 3.87
CA PRO A 32 -4.74 10.47 4.45
C PRO A 32 -3.29 10.53 3.95
N ASN A 33 -2.72 11.72 3.90
CA ASN A 33 -1.28 11.86 3.72
C ASN A 33 -0.59 11.62 5.06
N CYS A 34 0.33 10.65 5.08
CA CYS A 34 1.11 10.31 6.26
C CYS A 34 2.60 10.52 5.99
N THR A 35 3.32 11.04 6.99
CA THR A 35 4.77 11.16 7.01
C THR A 35 5.36 10.23 8.07
N ILE A 36 6.57 9.73 7.82
CA ILE A 36 7.34 8.92 8.77
C ILE A 36 8.45 9.80 9.31
N ASN A 37 8.52 9.96 10.64
CA ASN A 37 9.54 10.75 11.33
C ASN A 37 9.69 12.17 10.76
N ASN A 38 8.58 12.80 10.38
CA ASN A 38 8.57 14.13 9.74
C ASN A 38 9.52 14.23 8.52
N ASP A 39 9.63 13.15 7.74
CA ASP A 39 10.53 13.03 6.58
C ASP A 39 12.03 13.16 6.93
N GLN A 40 12.38 13.03 8.21
CA GLN A 40 13.75 13.03 8.69
C GLN A 40 14.31 11.61 8.74
N THR A 41 15.62 11.50 8.51
CA THR A 41 16.34 10.24 8.68
C THR A 41 16.19 9.71 10.11
N ILE A 42 15.94 8.41 10.23
CA ILE A 42 15.95 7.70 11.51
C ILE A 42 17.30 6.99 11.63
N ASP A 43 18.12 7.43 12.57
CA ASP A 43 19.38 6.78 12.88
C ASP A 43 19.19 5.79 14.04
N VAL A 44 19.69 4.57 13.86
CA VAL A 44 19.65 3.50 14.88
C VAL A 44 21.07 3.07 15.19
N GLU A 45 21.51 3.36 16.41
CA GLU A 45 22.88 3.07 16.84
C GLU A 45 23.00 1.69 17.50
N PHE A 46 23.83 0.83 16.92
CA PHE A 46 24.12 -0.51 17.44
C PHE A 46 25.32 -0.54 18.40
N GLY A 47 26.13 0.52 18.42
CA GLY A 47 27.33 0.62 19.24
C GLY A 47 28.40 -0.43 18.89
N ASN A 48 29.19 -0.82 19.90
CA ASN A 48 30.26 -1.79 19.73
C ASN A 48 29.74 -3.23 19.80
N LEU A 49 29.83 -3.94 18.67
CA LEU A 49 29.40 -5.32 18.53
C LEU A 49 30.59 -6.27 18.68
N LEU A 50 30.44 -7.31 19.50
CA LEU A 50 31.37 -8.44 19.54
C LEU A 50 30.80 -9.55 18.65
N ILE A 51 31.51 -9.91 17.58
CA ILE A 51 31.01 -10.84 16.56
C ILE A 51 30.57 -12.18 17.17
N ASN A 52 31.35 -12.72 18.11
CA ASN A 52 31.04 -13.97 18.82
C ASN A 52 29.86 -13.86 19.81
N LYS A 53 29.28 -12.68 19.96
CA LYS A 53 28.14 -12.39 20.84
C LYS A 53 26.87 -12.05 20.05
N ILE A 54 26.93 -12.03 18.72
CA ILE A 54 25.76 -11.82 17.86
C ILE A 54 24.94 -13.12 17.80
N ASP A 55 23.80 -13.14 18.48
CA ASP A 55 22.87 -14.29 18.56
C ASP A 55 21.48 -13.99 17.95
N GLY A 56 21.32 -12.79 17.37
CA GLY A 56 20.07 -12.32 16.77
C GLY A 56 19.14 -11.54 17.71
N THR A 57 19.41 -11.51 19.02
CA THR A 57 18.56 -10.78 20.00
C THR A 57 19.35 -9.85 20.90
N ARG A 58 20.58 -10.18 21.25
CA ARG A 58 21.40 -9.43 22.22
C ARG A 58 21.62 -7.97 21.87
N TYR A 59 21.79 -7.68 20.59
CA TYR A 59 22.04 -6.33 20.08
C TYR A 59 20.81 -5.75 19.36
N ALA A 60 19.62 -6.29 19.62
CA ALA A 60 18.39 -5.79 19.03
C ALA A 60 18.18 -4.33 19.46
N GLN A 61 17.94 -3.46 18.48
CA GLN A 61 17.61 -2.06 18.69
C GLN A 61 16.15 -1.81 18.32
N ASN A 62 15.52 -0.93 19.08
CA ASN A 62 14.23 -0.38 18.68
C ASN A 62 14.47 0.65 17.56
N VAL A 63 13.63 0.64 16.55
CA VAL A 63 13.60 1.68 15.52
C VAL A 63 12.63 2.77 15.98
N PRO A 64 13.10 3.96 16.38
CA PRO A 64 12.25 5.00 16.96
C PRO A 64 11.58 5.82 15.84
N TYR A 65 10.62 5.23 15.15
CA TYR A 65 9.84 5.94 14.14
C TYR A 65 8.51 6.45 14.71
N GLU A 66 8.08 7.61 14.23
CA GLU A 66 6.75 8.16 14.45
C GLU A 66 6.01 8.25 13.11
N ILE A 67 4.70 7.99 13.10
CA ILE A 67 3.86 8.15 11.90
C ILE A 67 2.84 9.23 12.19
N THR A 68 2.87 10.30 11.41
CA THR A 68 1.95 11.43 11.53
C THR A 68 1.09 11.50 10.28
N CYS A 69 -0.23 11.56 10.44
CA CYS A 69 -1.15 11.73 9.33
C CYS A 69 -1.99 13.00 9.52
N ASP A 70 -1.99 13.90 8.55
CA ASP A 70 -3.18 14.13 7.75
C ASP A 70 -4.54 14.34 8.43
N SER A 71 -5.13 13.18 8.73
CA SER A 71 -6.51 13.00 9.16
C SER A 71 -6.55 12.09 10.37
N THR A 72 -7.49 12.37 11.27
CA THR A 72 -7.81 11.51 12.40
C THR A 72 -8.88 10.46 12.06
N VAL A 73 -9.48 10.56 10.88
CA VAL A 73 -10.46 9.57 10.40
C VAL A 73 -9.73 8.26 10.11
N ARG A 74 -10.15 7.21 10.82
CA ARG A 74 -9.64 5.84 10.66
C ARG A 74 -10.73 5.03 9.98
N ASP A 75 -10.51 4.64 8.72
CA ASP A 75 -11.36 3.71 7.98
C ASP A 75 -10.57 2.41 7.77
N GLU A 76 -11.12 1.28 8.21
CA GLU A 76 -10.50 -0.05 8.07
C GLU A 76 -10.25 -0.41 6.59
N THR A 77 -11.03 0.14 5.66
CA THR A 77 -10.83 -0.03 4.22
C THR A 77 -9.58 0.70 3.69
N MET A 78 -8.98 1.57 4.50
CA MET A 78 -7.79 2.37 4.20
C MET A 78 -6.58 1.97 5.06
N ALA A 79 -6.54 0.71 5.51
CA ALA A 79 -5.41 0.19 6.27
C ALA A 79 -4.09 0.35 5.50
N MET A 80 -3.10 0.96 6.14
CA MET A 80 -1.76 1.17 5.58
C MET A 80 -0.79 0.13 6.12
N THR A 81 0.13 -0.31 5.26
CA THR A 81 1.20 -1.24 5.64
C THR A 81 2.55 -0.52 5.64
N LEU A 82 3.26 -0.59 6.76
CA LEU A 82 4.64 -0.14 6.84
C LEU A 82 5.58 -1.23 6.30
N THR A 83 6.40 -0.87 5.32
CA THR A 83 7.36 -1.79 4.69
C THR A 83 8.78 -1.29 4.92
N LEU A 84 9.64 -2.16 5.44
CA LEU A 84 11.09 -1.94 5.45
C LEU A 84 11.65 -2.46 4.12
N SER A 85 12.52 -1.68 3.48
CA SER A 85 13.08 -2.02 2.16
C SER A 85 14.58 -1.83 2.13
N GLY A 86 15.30 -2.76 1.50
CA GLY A 86 16.75 -2.67 1.29
C GLY A 86 17.28 -3.86 0.49
N SER A 87 18.55 -3.81 0.12
CA SER A 87 19.23 -4.93 -0.54
C SER A 87 19.29 -6.12 0.41
N VAL A 88 18.67 -7.24 0.03
CA VAL A 88 18.67 -8.46 0.84
C VAL A 88 20.07 -9.08 0.89
N SER A 89 20.37 -9.79 1.98
CA SER A 89 21.64 -10.50 2.09
C SER A 89 21.63 -11.83 1.35
N ASP A 90 22.80 -12.22 0.86
CA ASP A 90 22.98 -13.45 0.07
C ASP A 90 22.75 -14.73 0.90
N PHE A 91 22.83 -14.62 2.22
CA PHE A 91 22.72 -15.74 3.16
C PHE A 91 21.37 -15.80 3.89
N ASN A 92 20.59 -14.71 3.92
CA ASN A 92 19.28 -14.69 4.54
C ASN A 92 18.34 -13.66 3.87
N PRO A 93 17.30 -14.09 3.13
CA PRO A 93 16.39 -13.18 2.43
C PRO A 93 15.51 -12.32 3.36
N ALA A 94 15.47 -12.62 4.66
CA ALA A 94 14.81 -11.78 5.67
C ALA A 94 15.76 -10.73 6.28
N ALA A 95 17.04 -10.72 5.90
CA ALA A 95 18.03 -9.78 6.38
C ALA A 95 18.44 -8.80 5.28
N VAL A 96 18.65 -7.54 5.67
CA VAL A 96 19.21 -6.48 4.82
C VAL A 96 20.73 -6.51 4.92
N ASN A 97 21.42 -6.32 3.80
CA ASN A 97 22.86 -6.24 3.73
C ASN A 97 23.40 -5.08 4.55
N THR A 98 24.56 -5.33 5.17
CA THR A 98 25.40 -4.28 5.74
C THR A 98 26.64 -4.09 4.89
N SER A 99 27.47 -3.11 5.22
CA SER A 99 28.80 -2.95 4.64
C SER A 99 29.79 -4.04 5.08
N VAL A 100 29.43 -4.88 6.06
CA VAL A 100 30.27 -5.96 6.58
C VAL A 100 29.81 -7.29 6.00
N ALA A 101 30.69 -7.96 5.25
CA ALA A 101 30.40 -9.25 4.65
C ALA A 101 29.99 -10.30 5.72
N GLY A 102 28.91 -11.03 5.45
CA GLY A 102 28.37 -12.04 6.36
C GLY A 102 27.56 -11.48 7.55
N LEU A 103 27.37 -10.16 7.64
CA LEU A 103 26.53 -9.52 8.66
C LEU A 103 25.30 -8.86 8.01
N GLY A 104 24.12 -9.13 8.59
CA GLY A 104 22.85 -8.64 8.08
C GLY A 104 21.94 -8.14 9.20
N LEU A 105 21.08 -7.17 8.88
CA LEU A 105 20.10 -6.61 9.79
C LEU A 105 18.73 -7.24 9.54
N ASN A 106 18.10 -7.76 10.59
CA ASN A 106 16.77 -8.35 10.50
C ASN A 106 15.80 -7.57 11.41
N SER A 107 14.58 -7.34 10.93
CA SER A 107 13.48 -6.77 11.71
C SER A 107 12.67 -7.88 12.37
N GLY A 108 12.73 -7.97 13.71
CA GLY A 108 11.98 -8.97 14.47
C GLY A 108 10.46 -8.83 14.45
N ARG A 109 9.91 -7.77 13.84
CA ARG A 109 8.46 -7.52 13.76
C ARG A 109 7.83 -7.89 12.42
N THR A 110 8.62 -8.13 11.37
CA THR A 110 8.07 -8.42 10.05
C THR A 110 7.83 -9.93 9.91
N THR A 111 6.58 -10.37 9.94
CA THR A 111 6.17 -11.79 9.86
C THR A 111 6.29 -12.39 8.45
N ASN A 112 6.74 -11.60 7.48
CA ASN A 112 6.95 -12.02 6.10
C ASN A 112 8.39 -11.66 5.72
N PRO A 113 9.15 -12.52 5.00
CA PRO A 113 10.39 -12.09 4.36
C PRO A 113 10.12 -10.79 3.59
N LEU A 114 11.15 -9.96 3.40
CA LEU A 114 11.12 -8.72 2.64
C LEU A 114 10.71 -9.03 1.19
N ARG A 115 9.41 -9.29 0.97
CA ARG A 115 8.85 -9.71 -0.29
C ARG A 115 8.58 -8.44 -1.06
N TRP A 116 9.53 -8.14 -1.93
CA TRP A 116 9.32 -7.29 -3.09
C TRP A 116 8.24 -7.93 -3.96
N GLY A 117 7.02 -7.41 -3.88
CA GLY A 117 5.85 -7.88 -4.62
C GLY A 117 4.60 -7.10 -4.18
N PRO A 118 3.57 -7.01 -5.05
CA PRO A 118 2.40 -6.18 -4.76
C PRO A 118 1.69 -6.65 -3.47
N PRO A 119 0.99 -5.74 -2.77
CA PRO A 119 0.41 -6.00 -1.46
C PRO A 119 -0.50 -7.23 -1.48
N LEU A 120 -0.35 -8.08 -0.46
CA LEU A 120 -1.31 -9.14 -0.16
C LEU A 120 -2.50 -8.50 0.55
N ARG A 121 -3.69 -8.75 0.01
CA ARG A 121 -5.00 -8.25 0.47
C ARG A 121 -5.30 -8.65 1.91
#